data_AF-A0A9W6XKD5-F1
#
_entry.id   AF-A0A9W6XKD5-F1
#
_cell.length_a   1.000
_cell.length_b   1.000
_cell.length_c   1.000
_cell.angle_alpha   90.00
_cell.angle_beta   90.00
_cell.angle_gamma   90.00
#
_symmetry.space_group_name_H-M   'P 1'
#
loop_
_entity.id
_entity.type
_entity.pdbx_description
1 polymer ?
#
loop_
_entity_poly.entity_id
_entity_poly.type
_entity_poly.pdbx_seq_one_letter_code
_entity_poly.pdbx_strand_id
1 'polypeptide(L)'
;MEEQNPVMALLEGLTQAIHELSHTVATQKYEFRSSVMYQQQHQQSNREFKIEDASMPEFHGKPHERVDEFIFEAKLFMNGNIDVNHSVNQARVVAVLASNLRDGAALWYHSRIMIDNEPICSIDEFEATL
;
A
#
# COMPACT_ATOMS: atom_id res chain seq x y z
N MET A 1 69.20 12.88 19.28
CA MET A 1 67.96 12.20 19.72
C MET A 1 66.93 13.30 19.78
N GLU A 2 66.04 13.39 18.79
CA GLU A 2 64.99 14.41 18.78
C GLU A 2 63.99 14.08 19.88
N GLU A 3 63.85 15.03 20.80
CA GLU A 3 62.93 14.97 21.93
C GLU A 3 61.51 15.06 21.36
N GLN A 4 60.79 13.93 21.31
CA GLN A 4 59.38 13.91 20.92
C GLN A 4 58.62 14.83 21.87
N ASN A 5 58.25 16.01 21.37
CA ASN A 5 57.52 17.00 22.14
C ASN A 5 56.10 16.45 22.40
N PRO A 6 55.77 16.05 23.64
CA PRO A 6 54.51 15.36 23.95
C PRO A 6 53.28 16.23 23.65
N VAL A 7 53.46 17.55 23.57
CA VAL A 7 52.40 18.50 23.21
C VAL A 7 52.01 18.38 21.74
N MET A 8 52.97 18.13 20.84
CA MET A 8 52.69 17.99 19.40
C MET A 8 51.95 16.69 19.08
N ALA A 9 52.33 15.59 19.73
CA ALA A 9 51.64 14.30 19.59
C ALA A 9 50.19 14.37 20.07
N LEU A 10 49.92 15.13 21.14
CA LEU A 10 48.56 15.35 21.64
C LEU A 10 47.71 16.18 20.65
N LEU A 11 48.31 17.21 20.04
CA LEU A 11 47.63 18.09 19.09
C LEU A 11 47.25 17.35 17.79
N GLU A 12 48.14 16.49 17.30
CA GLU A 12 47.90 15.63 16.14
C GLU A 12 46.79 14.62 16.43
N GLY A 13 46.80 13.98 17.60
CA GLY A 13 45.75 13.06 18.03
C GLY A 13 44.36 13.72 18.11
N LEU A 14 44.30 14.96 18.62
CA LEU A 14 43.06 15.75 18.68
C LEU A 14 42.54 16.11 17.28
N THR A 15 43.44 16.48 16.37
CA THR A 15 43.08 16.83 14.98
C THR A 15 42.55 15.60 14.23
N GLN A 16 43.20 14.45 14.42
CA GLN A 16 42.78 13.17 13.86
C GLN A 16 41.36 12.78 14.34
N ALA A 17 41.11 12.88 15.65
CA ALA A 17 39.80 12.56 16.23
C ALA A 17 38.68 13.47 15.72
N ILE A 18 38.97 14.77 15.53
CA ILE A 18 38.01 15.74 14.97
C ILE A 18 37.68 15.41 13.51
N HIS A 19 38.68 15.01 12.72
CA HIS A 19 38.49 14.59 11.34
C HIS A 19 37.63 13.33 11.22
N GLU A 20 37.90 12.33 12.06
CA GLU A 20 37.12 11.09 12.11
C GLU A 20 35.66 11.37 12.49
N LEU A 21 35.44 12.17 13.54
CA LEU A 21 34.09 12.56 13.96
C LEU A 21 33.35 13.32 12.87
N SER A 22 34.01 14.26 12.19
CA SER A 22 33.42 15.04 11.10
C SER A 22 33.00 14.15 9.94
N HIS A 23 33.83 13.17 9.59
CA HIS A 23 33.52 12.20 8.54
C HIS A 23 32.33 11.32 8.94
N THR A 24 32.30 10.78 10.16
CA THR A 24 31.19 9.95 10.65
C THR A 24 29.87 10.71 10.64
N VAL A 25 29.86 11.97 11.10
CA VAL A 25 28.64 12.81 11.10
C VAL A 25 28.18 13.11 9.67
N ALA A 26 29.11 13.38 8.74
CA ALA A 26 28.77 13.63 7.34
C ALA A 26 28.15 12.38 6.68
N THR A 27 28.71 11.20 6.94
CA THR A 27 28.21 9.92 6.43
C THR A 27 26.82 9.61 6.96
N GLN A 28 26.62 9.70 8.28
CA GLN A 28 25.31 9.46 8.89
C GLN A 28 24.24 10.41 8.34
N LYS A 29 24.57 11.68 8.15
CA LYS A 29 23.66 12.67 7.57
C LYS A 29 23.28 12.29 6.13
N TYR A 30 24.23 11.83 5.32
CA TYR A 30 23.97 11.41 3.95
C TYR A 30 23.08 10.17 3.89
N GLU A 31 23.39 9.16 4.69
CA GLU A 31 22.63 7.91 4.77
C GLU A 31 21.19 8.18 5.20
N PHE A 32 20.99 8.96 6.27
CA PHE A 32 19.65 9.35 6.73
C PHE A 32 18.86 10.04 5.62
N ARG A 33 19.47 11.02 4.94
CA ARG A 33 18.81 11.77 3.87
C ARG A 33 18.45 10.87 2.69
N SER A 34 19.32 9.93 2.35
CA SER A 34 19.06 8.92 1.31
C SER A 34 17.89 8.01 1.71
N SER A 35 17.86 7.49 2.93
CA SER A 35 16.76 6.66 3.44
C SER A 35 15.43 7.39 3.44
N VAL A 36 15.40 8.67 3.83
CA VAL A 36 14.19 9.50 3.80
C VAL A 36 13.71 9.73 2.37
N MET A 37 14.62 10.01 1.43
CA MET A 37 14.27 10.19 0.01
C MET A 37 13.71 8.91 -0.61
N TYR A 38 14.33 7.75 -0.32
CA TYR A 38 13.84 6.45 -0.77
C TYR A 38 12.44 6.15 -0.20
N GLN A 39 12.20 6.40 1.09
CA GLN A 39 10.86 6.24 1.68
C GLN A 39 9.83 7.18 1.06
N GLN A 40 10.19 8.44 0.79
CA GLN A 40 9.28 9.39 0.16
C GLN A 40 8.94 9.04 -1.29
N GLN A 41 9.90 8.51 -2.07
CA GLN A 41 9.61 8.03 -3.43
C GLN A 41 8.66 6.83 -3.43
N HIS A 42 8.83 5.89 -2.50
CA HIS A 42 7.89 4.76 -2.35
C HIS A 42 6.51 5.19 -1.82
N GLN A 43 6.44 6.25 -1.01
CA GLN A 43 5.15 6.82 -0.58
C GLN A 43 4.46 7.65 -1.68
N GLN A 44 5.21 8.34 -2.54
CA GLN A 44 4.62 9.13 -3.63
C GLN A 44 3.94 8.27 -4.70
N SER A 45 4.35 7.02 -4.91
CA SER A 45 3.62 6.10 -5.80
C SER A 45 2.31 5.59 -5.20
N ASN A 46 2.08 5.82 -3.90
CA ASN A 46 0.88 5.46 -3.15
C ASN A 46 0.01 6.69 -2.85
N ARG A 47 0.08 7.75 -3.68
CA ARG A 47 -0.94 8.80 -3.66
C ARG A 47 -2.26 8.19 -4.11
N GLU A 48 -3.01 7.68 -3.13
CA GLU A 48 -4.44 7.43 -3.24
C GLU A 48 -5.07 8.66 -3.91
N PHE A 49 -5.52 8.50 -5.16
CA PHE A 49 -6.47 9.43 -5.77
C PHE A 49 -7.81 9.25 -5.05
N LYS A 50 -7.86 9.70 -3.80
CA LYS A 50 -9.07 9.71 -2.99
C LYS A 50 -9.90 10.89 -3.49
N ILE A 51 -10.83 10.61 -4.40
CA ILE A 51 -11.92 11.54 -4.70
C ILE A 51 -12.63 11.75 -3.36
N GLU A 52 -12.59 12.97 -2.81
CA GLU A 52 -12.98 13.27 -1.40
C GLU A 52 -14.41 12.85 -1.03
N ASP A 53 -15.25 12.55 -2.03
CA ASP A 53 -16.64 12.10 -1.86
C ASP A 53 -16.95 10.72 -2.46
N ALA A 54 -15.94 9.95 -2.90
CA ALA A 54 -16.16 8.59 -3.39
C ALA A 54 -16.25 7.60 -2.22
N SER A 55 -17.43 7.01 -2.03
CA SER A 55 -17.62 5.81 -1.19
C SER A 55 -17.59 4.56 -2.05
N MET A 56 -17.32 3.41 -1.43
CA MET A 56 -17.57 2.14 -2.09
C MET A 56 -19.07 2.05 -2.43
N PRO A 57 -19.45 1.67 -3.66
CA PRO A 57 -20.86 1.49 -4.01
C PRO A 57 -21.45 0.30 -3.24
N GLU A 58 -22.75 0.32 -3.01
CA GLU A 58 -23.51 -0.79 -2.45
C GLU A 58 -24.35 -1.45 -3.54
N PHE A 59 -24.60 -2.76 -3.42
CA PHE A 59 -25.46 -3.50 -4.33
C PHE A 59 -26.50 -4.31 -3.56
N HIS A 60 -27.78 -4.00 -3.75
CA HIS A 60 -28.88 -4.64 -3.02
C HIS A 60 -29.47 -5.84 -3.77
N GLY A 61 -29.21 -5.96 -5.08
CA GLY A 61 -29.80 -6.96 -5.96
C GLY A 61 -31.24 -6.62 -6.38
N LYS A 62 -31.57 -5.33 -6.48
CA LYS A 62 -32.90 -4.88 -6.94
C LYS A 62 -33.01 -4.95 -8.47
N PRO A 63 -34.21 -5.14 -9.05
CA PRO A 63 -34.37 -5.29 -10.50
C PRO A 63 -33.87 -4.14 -11.38
N HIS A 64 -33.74 -2.93 -10.82
CA HIS A 64 -33.26 -1.75 -11.52
C HIS A 64 -31.76 -1.49 -11.30
N GLU A 65 -31.13 -2.22 -10.38
CA GLU A 65 -29.69 -2.10 -10.14
C GLU A 65 -28.93 -2.88 -11.20
N ARG A 66 -27.79 -2.32 -11.59
CA ARG A 66 -26.97 -2.84 -12.67
C ARG A 66 -25.66 -3.36 -12.11
N VAL A 67 -25.39 -4.64 -12.36
CA VAL A 67 -24.16 -5.31 -11.92
C VAL A 67 -22.95 -4.64 -12.55
N ASP A 68 -23.00 -4.32 -13.84
CA ASP A 68 -21.91 -3.68 -14.57
C ASP A 68 -21.57 -2.28 -14.04
N GLU A 69 -22.59 -1.51 -13.64
CA GLU A 69 -22.43 -0.20 -13.02
C GLU A 69 -21.79 -0.31 -11.63
N PHE A 70 -22.28 -1.22 -10.79
CA PHE A 70 -21.69 -1.51 -9.48
C PHE A 70 -20.22 -1.94 -9.58
N ILE A 71 -19.92 -2.87 -10.50
CA ILE A 71 -18.55 -3.36 -10.70
C ILE A 71 -17.65 -2.25 -11.24
N PHE A 72 -18.14 -1.42 -12.16
CA PHE A 72 -17.40 -0.27 -12.66
C PHE A 72 -17.04 0.72 -11.55
N GLU A 73 -18.03 1.12 -10.74
CA GLU A 73 -17.83 2.05 -9.62
C GLU A 73 -16.89 1.47 -8.56
N ALA A 74 -17.00 0.17 -8.26
CA ALA A 74 -16.11 -0.50 -7.32
C ALA A 74 -14.67 -0.58 -7.84
N LYS A 75 -14.48 -0.89 -9.14
CA LYS A 75 -13.18 -0.83 -9.82
C LYS A 75 -12.58 0.58 -9.72
N LEU A 76 -13.39 1.62 -9.94
CA LEU A 76 -12.96 3.02 -9.85
C LEU A 76 -12.52 3.39 -8.42
N PHE A 77 -13.30 2.99 -7.40
CA PHE A 77 -12.96 3.22 -5.99
C PHE A 77 -11.66 2.51 -5.58
N MET A 78 -11.43 1.30 -6.08
CA MET A 78 -10.23 0.50 -5.76
C MET A 78 -8.97 0.95 -6.51
N ASN A 79 -9.09 1.74 -7.59
CA ASN A 79 -8.02 2.10 -8.54
C ASN A 79 -6.82 2.89 -7.94
N GLY A 80 -6.83 3.20 -6.64
CA GLY A 80 -5.69 3.77 -5.91
C GLY A 80 -5.13 2.90 -4.77
N ASN A 81 -5.80 1.78 -4.45
CA ASN A 81 -5.56 0.99 -3.23
C ASN A 81 -5.27 -0.49 -3.51
N ILE A 82 -5.88 -1.03 -4.56
CA ILE A 82 -5.78 -2.45 -4.93
C ILE A 82 -5.66 -2.50 -6.46
N ASP A 83 -4.59 -3.14 -6.96
CA ASP A 83 -4.52 -3.48 -8.38
C ASP A 83 -5.50 -4.62 -8.66
N VAL A 84 -6.68 -4.24 -9.19
CA VAL A 84 -7.81 -5.13 -9.45
C VAL A 84 -7.52 -6.16 -10.55
N ASN A 85 -6.55 -5.90 -11.43
CA ASN A 85 -6.21 -6.82 -12.53
C ASN A 85 -5.17 -7.87 -12.12
N HIS A 86 -4.52 -7.71 -10.97
CA HIS A 86 -3.49 -8.63 -10.52
C HIS A 86 -4.10 -9.88 -9.87
N SER A 87 -3.67 -11.07 -10.31
CA SER A 87 -4.21 -12.36 -9.86
C SER A 87 -4.13 -12.57 -8.34
N VAL A 88 -3.03 -12.14 -7.72
CA VAL A 88 -2.83 -12.22 -6.25
C VAL A 88 -3.85 -11.39 -5.46
N ASN A 89 -4.40 -10.33 -6.05
CA ASN A 89 -5.35 -9.46 -5.37
C ASN A 89 -6.81 -9.92 -5.49
N GLN A 90 -7.10 -10.90 -6.35
CA GLN A 90 -8.48 -11.29 -6.67
C GLN A 90 -9.31 -11.67 -5.43
N ALA A 91 -8.74 -12.44 -4.50
CA ALA A 91 -9.42 -12.78 -3.26
C ALA A 91 -9.76 -11.54 -2.40
N ARG A 92 -8.87 -10.54 -2.38
CA ARG A 92 -9.12 -9.27 -1.66
C ARG A 92 -10.20 -8.45 -2.36
N VAL A 93 -10.15 -8.38 -3.69
CA VAL A 93 -11.16 -7.70 -4.51
C VAL A 93 -12.54 -8.31 -4.29
N VAL A 94 -12.66 -9.64 -4.37
CA VAL A 94 -13.93 -10.35 -4.12
C VAL A 94 -14.42 -10.10 -2.68
N ALA A 95 -13.56 -10.17 -1.67
CA ALA A 95 -13.95 -9.90 -0.28
C ALA A 95 -14.50 -8.48 -0.10
N VAL A 96 -13.86 -7.51 -0.76
CA VAL A 96 -14.30 -6.11 -0.76
C VAL A 96 -15.67 -5.99 -1.43
N LEU A 97 -15.87 -6.55 -2.62
CA LEU A 97 -17.16 -6.53 -3.32
C LEU A 97 -18.26 -7.21 -2.50
N ALA A 98 -17.99 -8.40 -1.98
CA ALA A 98 -18.91 -9.17 -1.16
C ALA A 98 -19.35 -8.41 0.11
N SER A 99 -18.44 -7.67 0.74
CA SER A 99 -18.75 -6.86 1.93
C SER A 99 -19.69 -5.68 1.65
N ASN A 100 -19.86 -5.29 0.37
CA ASN A 100 -20.72 -4.19 -0.06
C ASN A 100 -22.03 -4.66 -0.69
N LEU A 101 -22.27 -5.98 -0.71
CA LEU A 101 -23.59 -6.51 -0.99
C LEU A 101 -24.53 -6.21 0.19
N ARG A 102 -25.79 -5.96 -0.12
CA ARG A 102 -26.88 -5.69 0.83
C ARG A 102 -28.07 -6.57 0.51
N ASP A 103 -28.97 -6.72 1.49
CA ASP A 103 -30.27 -7.38 1.32
C ASP A 103 -30.19 -8.73 0.57
N GLY A 104 -30.93 -8.84 -0.54
CA GLY A 104 -31.03 -10.06 -1.34
C GLY A 104 -29.70 -10.49 -1.95
N ALA A 105 -28.86 -9.54 -2.37
CA ALA A 105 -27.54 -9.86 -2.91
C ALA A 105 -26.59 -10.44 -1.84
N ALA A 106 -26.63 -9.91 -0.62
CA ALA A 106 -25.84 -10.45 0.49
C ALA A 106 -26.29 -11.88 0.87
N LEU A 107 -27.61 -12.12 0.89
CA LEU A 107 -28.18 -13.45 1.14
C LEU A 107 -27.78 -14.46 0.05
N TRP A 108 -27.85 -14.04 -1.22
CA TRP A 108 -27.41 -14.87 -2.34
C TRP A 108 -25.94 -15.28 -2.21
N TYR A 109 -25.05 -14.31 -1.94
CA TYR A 109 -23.62 -14.59 -1.80
C TYR A 109 -23.36 -15.54 -0.63
N HIS A 110 -24.03 -15.31 0.51
CA HIS A 110 -23.91 -16.20 1.67
C HIS A 110 -24.36 -17.63 1.35
N SER A 111 -25.50 -17.80 0.67
CA SER A 111 -25.98 -19.12 0.25
C SER A 111 -24.98 -19.81 -0.67
N ARG A 112 -24.45 -19.10 -1.66
CA ARG A 112 -23.49 -19.68 -2.61
C ARG A 112 -22.21 -20.19 -1.94
N ILE A 113 -21.66 -19.42 -1.01
CA ILE A 113 -20.44 -19.80 -0.30
C ILE A 113 -20.71 -20.90 0.74
N MET A 114 -21.77 -20.77 1.54
CA MET A 114 -21.98 -21.63 2.71
C MET A 114 -22.80 -22.89 2.44
N ILE A 115 -23.71 -22.83 1.45
CA ILE A 115 -24.62 -23.93 1.14
C ILE A 115 -24.09 -24.69 -0.08
N ASP A 116 -23.79 -23.96 -1.16
CA ASP A 116 -23.38 -24.58 -2.42
C ASP A 116 -21.87 -24.88 -2.46
N ASN A 117 -21.09 -24.30 -1.54
CA ASN A 117 -19.64 -24.45 -1.43
C ASN A 117 -18.91 -24.08 -2.74
N GLU A 118 -19.40 -23.04 -3.43
CA GLU A 118 -18.84 -22.51 -4.66
C GLU A 118 -18.20 -21.12 -4.41
N PRO A 119 -16.92 -21.07 -3.97
CA PRO A 119 -16.25 -19.81 -3.72
C PRO A 119 -15.93 -19.05 -5.01
N ILE A 120 -16.35 -17.80 -5.07
CA ILE A 120 -15.99 -16.89 -6.16
C ILE A 120 -14.53 -16.46 -5.97
N CYS A 121 -13.70 -16.70 -6.98
CA CYS A 121 -12.24 -16.54 -6.87
C CYS A 121 -11.70 -15.33 -7.63
N SER A 122 -12.52 -14.67 -8.46
CA SER A 122 -12.12 -13.53 -9.27
C SER A 122 -13.24 -12.53 -9.48
N ILE A 123 -12.87 -11.29 -9.84
CA ILE A 123 -13.85 -10.25 -10.16
C ILE A 123 -14.67 -10.58 -11.41
N ASP A 124 -14.07 -11.24 -12.41
CA ASP A 124 -14.78 -11.61 -13.66
C ASP A 124 -15.85 -12.68 -13.38
N GLU A 125 -15.53 -13.65 -12.52
CA GLU A 125 -16.50 -14.65 -12.05
C GLU A 125 -17.60 -14.00 -11.20
N PHE A 126 -17.23 -13.03 -10.36
CA PHE A 126 -18.20 -12.27 -9.56
C PHE A 126 -19.18 -11.50 -10.44
N GLU A 127 -18.69 -10.81 -11.47
CA GLU A 127 -19.50 -10.06 -12.44
C GLU A 127 -20.40 -10.97 -13.28
N ALA A 128 -19.93 -12.17 -13.63
CA ALA A 128 -20.72 -13.12 -14.41
C ALA A 128 -21.82 -13.85 -13.62
N THR A 129 -21.75 -13.82 -12.28
CA THR A 129 -22.63 -14.62 -11.41
C THR A 129 -23.66 -13.81 -10.63
N LEU A 130 -23.45 -12.49 -10.48
CA LEU A 130 -24.43 -11.54 -9.95
C LEU A 130 -25.60 -11.31 -10.92
#